data_AF-A0A1C6H5Q0-F1
#
_entry.id   AF-A0A1C6H5Q0-F1
#
_cell.length_a   1.000
_cell.length_b   1.000
_cell.length_c   1.000
_cell.angle_alpha   90.00
_cell.angle_beta   90.00
_cell.angle_gamma   90.00
#
_symmetry.space_group_name_H-M   'P 1'
#
loop_
_entity.id
_entity.type
_entity.pdbx_description
1 polymer ?
#
loop_
_entity_poly.entity_id
_entity_poly.type
_entity_poly.pdbx_seq_one_letter_code
_entity_poly.pdbx_strand_id
1 'polypeptide(L)'
;MKNENSKGKAFLLLSMIAFFIMSATFLVMPLIQTNIDSGSNAYNIIIGIIFWLTLIFGMISLFLARKNINGIKEIKRGIGLIKFFQNKIAAIFDILLIISIIGLIILTIATDGTLYICYIFFSAVTFTFIMHCILNGKMFNCLIINKKRSEA
;
A
#
# COMPACT_ATOMS: atom_id res chain seq x y z
N MET A 1 -13.09 15.26 21.07
CA MET A 1 -11.73 14.74 20.86
C MET A 1 -11.62 13.21 20.71
N LYS A 2 -12.27 12.37 21.54
CA LYS A 2 -12.14 10.88 21.42
C LYS A 2 -12.71 10.29 20.12
N ASN A 3 -13.76 10.92 19.57
CA ASN A 3 -14.53 10.38 18.43
C ASN A 3 -13.89 10.65 17.05
N GLU A 4 -13.26 11.82 16.86
CA GLU A 4 -12.59 12.17 15.59
C GLU A 4 -11.34 11.32 15.31
N ASN A 5 -10.60 10.98 16.37
CA ASN A 5 -9.43 10.12 16.26
C ASN A 5 -9.82 8.68 15.86
N SER A 6 -10.99 8.20 16.30
CA SER A 6 -11.54 6.89 15.91
C SER A 6 -11.86 6.82 14.41
N LYS A 7 -12.51 7.85 13.87
CA LYS A 7 -12.83 7.94 12.43
C LYS A 7 -11.57 7.99 11.57
N GLY A 8 -10.57 8.79 11.95
CA GLY A 8 -9.29 8.87 11.25
C GLY A 8 -8.59 7.51 11.17
N LYS A 9 -8.54 6.77 12.28
CA LYS A 9 -8.00 5.40 12.33
C LYS A 9 -8.75 4.44 11.39
N ALA A 10 -10.08 4.48 11.40
CA ALA A 10 -10.90 3.63 10.55
C ALA A 10 -10.63 3.89 9.05
N PHE A 11 -10.60 5.15 8.63
CA PHE A 11 -10.28 5.51 7.25
C PHE A 11 -8.85 5.12 6.85
N LEU A 12 -7.90 5.21 7.78
CA LEU A 12 -6.53 4.76 7.52
C LEU A 12 -6.47 3.25 7.28
N LEU A 13 -7.11 2.45 8.15
CA LEU A 13 -7.18 1.01 7.99
C LEU A 13 -7.87 0.61 6.69
N LEU A 14 -8.97 1.29 6.36
CA LEU A 14 -9.71 1.07 5.12
C LEU A 14 -8.85 1.34 3.89
N SER A 15 -8.02 2.39 3.92
CA SER A 15 -7.06 2.66 2.84
C SER A 15 -6.03 1.54 2.71
N MET A 16 -5.52 1.01 3.83
CA MET A 16 -4.55 -0.09 3.82
C MET A 16 -5.13 -1.37 3.22
N ILE A 17 -6.38 -1.70 3.57
CA ILE A 17 -7.11 -2.84 3.00
C ILE A 17 -7.35 -2.64 1.50
N ALA A 18 -7.76 -1.43 1.08
CA ALA A 18 -7.97 -1.11 -0.33
C ALA A 18 -6.68 -1.26 -1.14
N PHE A 19 -5.55 -0.75 -0.65
CA PHE A 19 -4.25 -0.91 -1.30
C PHE A 19 -3.76 -2.35 -1.30
N PHE A 20 -4.10 -3.15 -0.28
CA PHE A 20 -3.84 -4.59 -0.30
C PHE A 20 -4.59 -5.26 -1.44
N ILE A 21 -5.91 -5.05 -1.56
CA ILE A 21 -6.71 -5.62 -2.65
C ILE A 21 -6.20 -5.15 -4.01
N MET A 22 -5.88 -3.86 -4.14
CA MET A 22 -5.29 -3.28 -5.35
C MET A 22 -3.99 -3.98 -5.73
N SER A 23 -3.09 -4.24 -4.77
CA SER A 23 -1.84 -4.96 -5.04
C SER A 23 -2.07 -6.44 -5.34
N ALA A 24 -3.11 -7.07 -4.79
CA ALA A 24 -3.41 -8.48 -5.00
C ALA A 24 -3.90 -8.75 -6.43
N THR A 25 -4.37 -7.74 -7.17
CA THR A 25 -4.79 -7.92 -8.57
C THR A 25 -3.64 -8.38 -9.47
N PHE A 26 -2.39 -8.01 -9.15
CA PHE A 26 -1.20 -8.50 -9.86
C PHE A 26 -1.07 -10.02 -9.81
N LEU A 27 -1.47 -10.66 -8.69
CA LEU A 27 -1.42 -12.12 -8.53
C LEU A 27 -2.37 -12.86 -9.47
N VAL A 28 -3.41 -12.16 -9.94
CA VAL A 28 -4.45 -12.71 -10.81
C VAL A 28 -4.08 -12.54 -12.28
N MET A 29 -3.23 -11.58 -12.64
CA MET A 29 -2.89 -11.30 -14.05
C MET A 29 -2.47 -12.54 -14.87
N PRO A 30 -1.59 -13.43 -14.38
CA PRO A 30 -1.16 -14.59 -15.17
C PRO A 30 -2.29 -15.58 -15.48
N LEU A 31 -3.25 -15.71 -14.55
CA LEU A 31 -4.44 -16.56 -14.73
C LEU A 31 -5.36 -16.01 -15.81
N ILE A 32 -5.30 -14.70 -16.07
CA ILE A 32 -6.08 -14.09 -17.14
C ILE A 32 -5.33 -14.22 -18.47
N GLN A 33 -4.01 -14.11 -18.47
CA GLN A 33 -3.17 -14.23 -19.67
C GLN A 33 -3.40 -15.58 -20.38
N THR A 34 -3.52 -16.68 -19.63
CA THR A 34 -3.86 -18.02 -20.18
C THR A 34 -5.25 -18.10 -20.79
N ASN A 35 -6.16 -17.19 -20.44
CA ASN A 35 -7.52 -17.13 -20.97
C ASN A 35 -7.66 -16.18 -22.17
N ILE A 36 -6.65 -15.34 -22.48
CA ILE A 36 -6.69 -14.45 -23.65
C ILE A 36 -6.71 -15.26 -24.95
N ASP A 37 -6.03 -16.41 -24.97
CA ASP A 37 -6.03 -17.33 -26.12
C ASP A 37 -7.41 -17.96 -26.41
N SER A 38 -8.37 -17.83 -25.47
CA SER A 38 -9.76 -18.28 -25.61
C SER A 38 -10.73 -17.21 -26.13
N GLY A 39 -10.26 -15.98 -26.40
CA GLY A 39 -11.05 -14.90 -27.00
C GLY A 39 -11.93 -14.08 -26.04
N SER A 40 -11.92 -14.36 -24.73
CA SER A 40 -12.71 -13.61 -23.73
C SER A 40 -11.88 -12.56 -22.99
N ASN A 41 -12.07 -11.28 -23.35
CA ASN A 41 -11.41 -10.13 -22.68
C ASN A 41 -12.10 -9.67 -21.38
N ALA A 42 -13.21 -10.30 -20.97
CA ALA A 42 -14.03 -9.85 -19.85
C ALA A 42 -13.26 -9.85 -18.51
N TYR A 43 -12.46 -10.88 -18.24
CA TYR A 43 -11.69 -11.01 -16.99
C TYR A 43 -10.62 -9.92 -16.85
N ASN A 44 -9.93 -9.56 -17.93
CA ASN A 44 -8.95 -8.47 -17.94
C ASN A 44 -9.61 -7.14 -17.56
N ILE A 45 -10.79 -6.87 -18.13
CA ILE A 45 -11.56 -5.66 -17.86
C ILE A 45 -12.00 -5.62 -16.39
N ILE A 46 -12.54 -6.73 -15.86
CA ILE A 46 -13.00 -6.82 -14.47
C ILE A 46 -11.84 -6.56 -13.49
N ILE A 47 -10.70 -7.21 -13.69
CA ILE A 47 -9.55 -7.06 -12.79
C ILE A 47 -8.94 -5.65 -12.88
N GLY A 48 -8.92 -5.07 -14.09
CA GLY A 48 -8.56 -3.66 -14.27
C GLY A 48 -9.50 -2.71 -13.53
N ILE A 49 -10.82 -2.94 -13.61
CA ILE A 49 -11.81 -2.14 -12.86
C ILE A 49 -11.60 -2.27 -11.35
N ILE A 50 -11.39 -3.48 -10.84
CA ILE A 50 -11.11 -3.71 -9.40
C ILE A 50 -9.85 -2.96 -8.98
N PHE A 51 -8.78 -3.02 -9.77
CA PHE A 51 -7.55 -2.28 -9.51
C PHE A 51 -7.80 -0.77 -9.40
N TRP A 52 -8.45 -0.15 -10.39
CA TRP A 52 -8.70 1.28 -10.39
C TRP A 52 -9.67 1.73 -9.28
N LEU A 53 -10.74 0.98 -9.04
CA LEU A 53 -11.71 1.31 -7.98
C LEU A 53 -11.07 1.23 -6.59
N THR A 54 -10.29 0.18 -6.33
CA THR A 54 -9.61 0.02 -5.03
C THR A 54 -8.49 1.04 -4.84
N LEU A 55 -7.77 1.42 -5.90
CA LEU A 55 -6.82 2.53 -5.86
C LEU A 55 -7.49 3.86 -5.49
N ILE A 56 -8.55 4.24 -6.23
CA ILE A 56 -9.28 5.49 -5.98
C ILE A 56 -9.86 5.50 -4.57
N PHE A 57 -10.51 4.40 -4.17
CA PHE A 57 -11.09 4.27 -2.84
C PHE A 57 -10.05 4.33 -1.73
N GLY A 58 -8.88 3.70 -1.92
CA GLY A 58 -7.75 3.78 -1.01
C GLY A 58 -7.24 5.21 -0.85
N MET A 59 -7.08 5.95 -1.95
CA MET A 59 -6.65 7.35 -1.95
C MET A 59 -7.65 8.27 -1.27
N ILE A 60 -8.96 8.12 -1.55
CA ILE A 60 -10.02 8.89 -0.89
C ILE A 60 -10.03 8.61 0.61
N SER A 61 -9.94 7.34 1.02
CA SER A 61 -9.90 6.94 2.42
C SER A 61 -8.67 7.54 3.13
N LEU A 62 -7.50 7.51 2.48
CA LEU A 62 -6.28 8.12 3.00
C LEU A 62 -6.43 9.64 3.18
N PHE A 63 -7.08 10.31 2.22
CA PHE A 63 -7.38 11.73 2.30
C PHE A 63 -8.35 12.06 3.43
N LEU A 64 -9.41 11.26 3.61
CA LEU A 64 -10.36 11.41 4.72
C LEU A 64 -9.69 11.15 6.07
N ALA A 65 -8.83 10.14 6.19
CA ALA A 65 -8.02 9.89 7.38
C ALA A 65 -7.18 11.13 7.74
N ARG A 66 -6.55 11.74 6.74
CA ARG A 66 -5.77 12.96 6.89
C ARG A 66 -6.62 14.16 7.34
N LYS A 67 -7.81 14.35 6.78
CA LYS A 67 -8.70 15.46 7.18
C LYS A 67 -9.08 15.39 8.66
N ASN A 68 -9.23 14.19 9.21
CA ASN A 68 -9.52 13.96 10.62
C ASN A 68 -8.33 14.26 11.57
N ILE A 69 -7.12 14.50 11.04
CA ILE A 69 -5.92 14.90 11.82
C ILE A 69 -5.72 16.41 11.85
N ASN A 70 -6.23 17.15 10.86
CA ASN A 70 -5.94 18.58 10.66
C ASN A 70 -6.41 19.51 11.80
N GLY A 71 -7.16 19.03 12.80
CA GLY A 71 -7.46 19.76 14.04
C GLY A 71 -6.28 19.83 15.02
N ILE A 72 -5.20 19.07 14.78
CA ILE A 72 -3.99 19.04 15.61
C ILE A 72 -2.94 19.94 14.95
N LYS A 73 -2.80 21.18 15.45
CA LYS A 73 -1.83 22.19 14.97
C LYS A 73 -0.41 21.60 14.85
N GLU A 74 0.27 21.95 13.75
CA GLU A 74 1.71 21.80 13.50
C GLU A 74 2.33 20.42 13.18
N ILE A 75 1.67 19.57 12.39
CA ILE A 75 2.40 18.45 11.77
C ILE A 75 3.08 18.93 10.48
N LYS A 76 4.37 19.31 10.56
CA LYS A 76 5.23 19.48 9.37
C LYS A 76 5.11 18.22 8.50
N ARG A 77 4.50 18.42 7.33
CA ARG A 77 4.02 17.42 6.40
C ARG A 77 5.19 16.62 5.83
N GLY A 78 5.23 15.32 6.09
CA GLY A 78 6.18 14.43 5.43
C GLY A 78 5.50 13.11 5.17
N ILE A 79 5.29 12.79 3.89
CA ILE A 79 5.07 11.42 3.44
C ILE A 79 6.29 10.62 3.94
N GLY A 80 6.09 9.40 4.44
CA GLY A 80 7.18 8.56 4.96
C GLY A 80 8.19 8.10 3.91
N LEU A 81 8.20 8.68 2.72
CA LEU A 81 8.88 8.21 1.51
C LEU A 81 10.40 8.09 1.64
N ILE A 82 11.01 8.87 2.54
CA ILE A 82 12.47 8.86 2.82
C ILE A 82 12.75 8.38 4.26
N LYS A 83 11.71 8.03 5.01
CA LYS A 83 11.85 7.64 6.41
C LYS A 83 11.71 6.14 6.52
N PHE A 84 12.73 5.49 7.05
CA PHE A 84 12.71 4.07 7.33
C PHE A 84 12.65 3.81 8.83
N PHE A 85 12.18 2.63 9.20
CA PHE A 85 12.24 2.06 10.55
C PHE A 85 11.63 2.95 11.64
N GLN A 86 10.61 3.75 11.32
CA GLN A 86 10.05 4.72 12.27
C GLN A 86 9.31 4.07 13.44
N ASN A 87 8.86 2.82 13.28
CA ASN A 87 8.23 2.00 14.31
C ASN A 87 8.38 0.52 13.97
N LYS A 88 8.05 -0.37 14.92
CA LYS A 88 8.20 -1.83 14.76
C LYS A 88 7.42 -2.39 13.56
N ILE A 89 6.22 -1.87 13.29
CA ILE A 89 5.38 -2.34 12.17
C ILE A 89 5.99 -1.86 10.85
N ALA A 90 6.39 -0.59 10.77
CA ALA A 90 7.06 -0.02 9.61
C ALA A 90 8.37 -0.75 9.28
N ALA A 91 9.17 -1.11 10.29
CA ALA A 91 10.40 -1.87 10.12
C ALA A 91 10.20 -3.20 9.40
N ILE A 92 9.12 -3.93 9.73
CA ILE A 92 8.79 -5.20 9.04
C ILE A 92 8.53 -4.93 7.56
N PHE A 93 7.70 -3.94 7.24
CA PHE A 93 7.36 -3.61 5.86
C PHE A 93 8.53 -3.03 5.06
N ASP A 94 9.44 -2.30 5.70
CA ASP A 94 10.65 -1.78 5.09
C ASP A 94 11.62 -2.92 4.70
N ILE A 95 11.78 -3.92 5.57
CA ILE A 95 12.57 -5.12 5.26
C ILE A 95 11.92 -5.90 4.11
N LEU A 96 10.61 -6.11 4.16
CA LEU A 96 9.86 -6.79 3.10
C LEU A 96 9.96 -6.04 1.75
N LEU A 97 9.94 -4.70 1.78
CA LEU A 97 10.13 -3.88 0.58
C LEU A 97 11.52 -4.09 -0.03
N ILE A 98 12.57 -4.08 0.78
CA ILE A 98 13.95 -4.30 0.30
C ILE A 98 14.08 -5.70 -0.29
N ILE A 99 13.61 -6.74 0.41
CA ILE A 99 13.67 -8.14 -0.06
C ILE A 99 12.88 -8.29 -1.37
N SER A 100 11.69 -7.71 -1.45
CA SER A 100 10.84 -7.83 -2.64
C SER A 100 11.41 -7.07 -3.85
N ILE A 101 12.02 -5.90 -3.65
CA ILE A 101 12.71 -5.18 -4.75
C ILE A 101 13.89 -6.00 -5.27
N ILE A 102 14.75 -6.50 -4.38
CA ILE A 102 15.92 -7.31 -4.76
C ILE A 102 15.47 -8.56 -5.52
N GLY A 103 14.49 -9.29 -5.00
CA GLY A 103 13.97 -10.49 -5.65
C GLY A 103 13.34 -10.20 -7.02
N LEU A 104 12.59 -9.10 -7.14
CA LEU A 104 12.00 -8.69 -8.42
C LEU A 104 13.08 -8.38 -9.47
N ILE A 105 14.14 -7.65 -9.10
CA ILE A 105 15.25 -7.32 -10.00
C ILE A 105 15.94 -8.60 -10.48
N ILE A 106 16.28 -9.51 -9.55
CA ILE A 106 16.95 -10.77 -9.88
C ILE A 106 16.09 -11.60 -10.85
N LEU A 107 14.80 -11.77 -10.54
CA LEU A 107 13.88 -12.55 -11.37
C LEU A 107 13.66 -11.92 -12.75
N THR A 108 13.54 -10.60 -12.82
CA THR A 108 13.36 -9.90 -14.10
C THR A 108 14.57 -10.10 -15.01
N ILE A 109 15.78 -10.09 -14.46
CA ILE A 109 17.02 -10.33 -15.22
C ILE A 109 17.18 -11.81 -15.58
N ALA A 110 16.84 -12.73 -14.67
CA ALA A 110 17.10 -14.16 -14.84
C ALA A 110 16.06 -14.91 -15.69
N THR A 111 14.81 -14.41 -15.75
CA THR A 111 13.69 -15.16 -16.33
C THR A 111 12.82 -14.31 -17.27
N ASP A 112 13.39 -13.23 -17.81
CA ASP A 112 12.71 -12.25 -18.69
C ASP A 112 11.40 -11.65 -18.11
N GLY A 113 11.19 -11.75 -16.79
CA GLY A 113 10.02 -11.20 -16.11
C GLY A 113 8.68 -11.92 -16.36
N THR A 114 8.67 -13.08 -17.05
CA THR A 114 7.42 -13.73 -17.50
C THR A 114 6.84 -14.76 -16.53
N LEU A 115 7.64 -15.23 -15.56
CA LEU A 115 7.20 -16.25 -14.62
C LEU A 115 6.16 -15.70 -13.63
N TYR A 116 5.24 -16.58 -13.20
CA TYR A 116 4.24 -16.25 -12.17
C TYR A 116 4.86 -15.61 -10.91
N ILE A 117 6.05 -16.07 -10.51
CA ILE A 117 6.79 -15.53 -9.37
C ILE A 117 7.09 -14.03 -9.52
N CYS A 118 7.31 -13.52 -10.73
CA CYS A 118 7.49 -12.08 -10.97
C CYS A 118 6.25 -11.28 -10.54
N TYR A 119 5.04 -11.80 -10.80
CA TYR A 119 3.79 -11.16 -10.40
C TYR A 119 3.57 -11.18 -8.88
N ILE A 120 4.03 -12.24 -8.19
CA ILE A 120 4.09 -12.29 -6.72
C ILE A 120 4.96 -11.16 -6.19
N PHE A 121 6.15 -10.99 -6.76
CA PHE A 121 7.07 -9.93 -6.37
C PHE A 121 6.54 -8.53 -6.74
N PHE A 122 5.87 -8.35 -7.88
CA PHE A 122 5.19 -7.09 -8.21
C PHE A 122 4.11 -6.72 -7.20
N SER A 123 3.27 -7.68 -6.82
CA SER A 123 2.25 -7.50 -5.78
C SER A 123 2.91 -7.10 -4.45
N ALA A 124 3.95 -7.83 -4.04
CA ALA A 124 4.67 -7.59 -2.80
C ALA A 124 5.35 -6.21 -2.79
N VAL A 125 6.10 -5.84 -3.83
CA VAL A 125 6.75 -4.52 -3.94
C VAL A 125 5.71 -3.41 -3.88
N THR A 126 4.61 -3.53 -4.65
CA THR A 126 3.57 -2.51 -4.69
C THR A 126 2.95 -2.31 -3.31
N PHE A 127 2.56 -3.39 -2.63
CA PHE A 127 1.94 -3.29 -1.32
C PHE A 127 2.92 -2.75 -0.27
N THR A 128 4.12 -3.31 -0.21
CA THR A 128 5.12 -2.95 0.79
C THR A 128 5.63 -1.54 0.60
N PHE A 129 5.72 -1.03 -0.63
CA PHE A 129 6.08 0.36 -0.92
C PHE A 129 5.01 1.34 -0.43
N ILE A 130 3.74 1.04 -0.67
CA ILE A 130 2.63 1.85 -0.15
C ILE A 130 2.64 1.82 1.38
N MET A 131 2.84 0.64 1.98
CA MET A 131 2.96 0.50 3.44
C MET A 131 4.16 1.24 4.01
N HIS A 132 5.32 1.22 3.35
CA HIS A 132 6.48 2.04 3.71
C HIS A 132 6.08 3.53 3.82
N CYS A 133 5.38 4.06 2.81
CA CYS A 133 4.96 5.46 2.80
C CYS A 133 3.95 5.79 3.90
N ILE A 134 3.00 4.89 4.19
CA ILE A 134 1.94 5.08 5.19
C ILE A 134 2.49 4.90 6.62
N LEU A 135 3.13 3.76 6.89
CA LEU A 135 3.56 3.34 8.22
C LEU A 135 4.73 4.16 8.76
N ASN A 136 5.64 4.64 7.88
CA ASN A 136 6.67 5.60 8.27
C ASN A 136 6.18 7.05 8.28
N GLY A 137 4.95 7.29 7.82
CA GLY A 137 4.31 8.60 7.82
C GLY A 137 3.90 9.06 9.22
N LYS A 138 3.93 10.39 9.44
CA LYS A 138 3.50 11.00 10.71
C LYS A 138 2.02 10.70 11.04
N MET A 139 1.20 10.50 10.01
CA MET A 139 -0.22 10.16 10.15
C MET A 139 -0.42 8.84 10.90
N PHE A 140 0.31 7.78 10.53
CA PHE A 140 0.20 6.49 11.20
C PHE A 140 0.65 6.56 12.66
N ASN A 141 1.76 7.26 12.93
CA ASN A 141 2.25 7.45 14.29
C ASN A 141 1.26 8.23 15.17
N CYS A 142 0.56 9.22 14.61
CA CYS A 142 -0.43 10.01 15.34
C CYS A 142 -1.73 9.24 15.58
N LEU A 143 -2.25 8.57 14.55
CA LEU A 143 -3.55 7.89 14.62
C LEU A 143 -3.46 6.53 15.30
N ILE A 144 -2.45 5.71 15.02
CA ILE A 144 -2.40 4.32 15.51
C ILE A 144 -1.53 4.21 16.76
N ILE A 145 -0.28 4.67 16.68
CA ILE A 145 0.68 4.55 17.78
C ILE A 145 0.33 5.52 18.94
N ASN A 146 -0.50 6.53 18.70
CA ASN A 146 -0.80 7.62 19.65
C ASN A 146 0.47 8.27 20.22
N LYS A 147 1.57 8.30 19.43
CA LYS A 147 2.80 8.97 19.83
C LYS A 147 2.54 10.48 19.76
N LYS A 148 2.00 11.07 20.83
CA LYS A 148 2.11 12.52 21.03
C LYS A 148 3.61 12.82 21.07
N ARG A 149 4.02 13.85 20.34
CA ARG A 149 5.40 14.32 20.27
C ARG A 149 5.83 14.81 21.67
N SER A 150 6.16 13.91 22.58
CA SER A 150 7.26 14.16 23.51
C SER A 150 8.52 13.99 22.66
N GLU A 151 9.29 15.07 22.55
CA GLU A 151 10.65 15.09 21.98
C GLU A 151 10.73 15.04 20.45
N ALA A 152 10.62 16.24 19.86
CA ALA A 152 11.56 16.70 18.84
C ALA A 152 11.49 18.22 18.76
#